data_AF-A0A2U1XL21-F1
#
_entry.id   AF-A0A2U1XL21-F1
#
_cell.length_a   1.000
_cell.length_b   1.000
_cell.length_c   1.000
_cell.angle_alpha   90.00
_cell.angle_beta   90.00
_cell.angle_gamma   90.00
#
_symmetry.space_group_name_H-M   'P 1'
#
loop_
_entity.id
_entity.type
_entity.pdbx_description
1 polymer ?
#
loop_
_entity_poly.entity_id
_entity_poly.type
_entity_poly.pdbx_seq_one_letter_code
_entity_poly.pdbx_strand_id
1 'polypeptide(L)'
;MTASPAFTCVLDARARLGEGPVWSVDEQALYWVDIKGKALNRFDPATGAARAMALPEEIGCVAPRKGGGFIAGLRSGLWQLDGEGRPVTCLAANPEDQGASRFNDGKTDPAGRYLAGTLDEPKAGGKAHLYRYDRRGLAVLAGGLLTSNGLAFSPDGRTLYHADTPTFTVRRYRYDPATGAISDGEVFFRLEPKDGDRGRPDGAAVDAEGCYWSALYEGGRVARFSPDGELLSEHPLPARCPTMVAFGGPDLRTLYVTTASAGRPADELERLPQSGGLFAMTVDVPGLPVPPFDPAA
;
A
#
# COMPACT_ATOMS: atom_id res chain seq x y z
N MET A 1 -22.16 7.58 -25.82
CA MET A 1 -21.15 8.13 -24.89
C MET A 1 -21.11 7.18 -23.71
N THR A 2 -20.12 6.31 -23.65
CA THR A 2 -19.88 5.48 -22.46
C THR A 2 -19.36 6.40 -21.37
N ALA A 3 -19.99 6.40 -20.20
CA ALA A 3 -19.50 7.17 -19.06
C ALA A 3 -18.06 6.73 -18.74
N SER A 4 -17.19 7.68 -18.40
CA SER A 4 -15.85 7.34 -17.90
C SER A 4 -15.99 6.41 -16.68
N PRO A 5 -15.14 5.38 -16.57
CA PRO A 5 -15.17 4.49 -15.41
C PRO A 5 -14.99 5.31 -14.12
N ALA A 6 -15.81 5.00 -13.11
CA ALA A 6 -15.85 5.72 -11.84
C ALA A 6 -15.73 4.72 -10.68
N PHE A 7 -15.13 5.16 -9.58
CA PHE A 7 -15.04 4.37 -8.37
C PHE A 7 -16.42 4.14 -7.75
N THR A 8 -16.73 2.87 -7.46
CA THR A 8 -17.91 2.47 -6.69
C THR A 8 -17.47 1.85 -5.37
N CYS A 9 -18.21 2.10 -4.30
CA CYS A 9 -17.96 1.42 -3.02
C CYS A 9 -18.42 -0.03 -3.14
N VAL A 10 -17.48 -0.97 -3.04
CA VAL A 10 -17.74 -2.41 -3.12
C VAL A 10 -17.88 -3.05 -1.75
N LEU A 11 -17.39 -2.39 -0.70
CA LEU A 11 -17.56 -2.79 0.69
C LEU A 11 -17.53 -1.54 1.58
N ASP A 12 -18.65 -1.23 2.24
CA ASP A 12 -18.71 -0.20 3.30
C ASP A 12 -18.07 -0.74 4.59
N ALA A 13 -16.75 -0.88 4.57
CA ALA A 13 -15.99 -1.49 5.67
C ALA A 13 -15.87 -0.57 6.89
N ARG A 14 -16.11 0.74 6.73
CA ARG A 14 -15.91 1.78 7.75
C ARG A 14 -14.55 1.68 8.44
N ALA A 15 -13.52 1.31 7.68
CA ALA A 15 -12.17 1.15 8.17
C ALA A 15 -11.69 2.46 8.80
N ARG A 16 -11.02 2.34 9.96
CA ARG A 16 -10.40 3.51 10.59
C ARG A 16 -9.22 3.97 9.74
N LEU A 17 -8.37 3.04 9.33
CA LEU A 17 -7.27 3.28 8.40
C LEU A 17 -7.08 2.03 7.54
N GLY A 18 -7.90 1.90 6.49
CA GLY A 18 -7.76 0.81 5.52
C GLY A 18 -6.48 1.01 4.72
N GLU A 19 -5.70 -0.04 4.51
CA GLU A 19 -4.37 0.01 3.87
C GLU A 19 -3.97 -1.35 3.30
N GLY A 20 -2.83 -1.39 2.60
CA GLY A 20 -2.17 -2.63 2.19
C GLY A 20 -3.02 -3.62 1.37
N PRO A 21 -3.88 -3.20 0.41
CA PRO A 21 -4.60 -4.14 -0.42
C PRO A 21 -3.68 -5.01 -1.28
N VAL A 22 -3.91 -6.32 -1.27
CA VAL A 22 -3.20 -7.31 -2.07
C VAL A 22 -4.21 -8.30 -2.66
N TRP A 23 -4.16 -8.48 -3.97
CA TRP A 23 -4.97 -9.46 -4.68
C TRP A 23 -4.36 -10.86 -4.60
N SER A 24 -5.13 -11.84 -4.13
CA SER A 24 -4.79 -13.25 -4.23
C SER A 24 -5.34 -13.81 -5.53
N VAL A 25 -4.44 -14.14 -6.47
CA VAL A 25 -4.82 -14.77 -7.75
C VAL A 25 -5.41 -16.16 -7.52
N ASP A 26 -4.86 -16.92 -6.58
CA ASP A 26 -5.32 -18.30 -6.32
C ASP A 26 -6.72 -18.33 -5.70
N GLU A 27 -7.01 -17.40 -4.79
CA GLU A 27 -8.31 -17.35 -4.10
C GLU A 27 -9.33 -16.44 -4.78
N GLN A 28 -8.92 -15.65 -5.77
CA GLN A 28 -9.73 -14.57 -6.37
C GLN A 28 -10.34 -13.65 -5.30
N ALA A 29 -9.54 -13.26 -4.32
CA ALA A 29 -9.96 -12.46 -3.18
C ALA A 29 -8.95 -11.35 -2.87
N LEU A 30 -9.45 -10.23 -2.35
CA LEU A 30 -8.64 -9.12 -1.89
C LEU A 30 -8.36 -9.24 -0.39
N TYR A 31 -7.09 -9.23 -0.01
CA TYR A 31 -6.65 -9.02 1.37
C TYR A 31 -6.29 -7.57 1.57
N TRP A 32 -6.53 -7.01 2.75
CA TRP A 32 -6.15 -5.64 3.10
C TRP A 32 -6.18 -5.48 4.61
N VAL A 33 -5.62 -4.41 5.17
CA VAL A 33 -5.53 -4.23 6.62
C VAL A 33 -6.33 -3.01 7.07
N ASP A 34 -6.94 -3.06 8.26
CA ASP A 34 -7.32 -1.84 8.98
C ASP A 34 -6.28 -1.63 10.09
N ILE A 35 -5.34 -0.71 9.85
CA ILE A 35 -4.22 -0.47 10.76
C ILE A 35 -4.74 -0.08 12.15
N LYS A 36 -5.64 0.91 12.20
CA LYS A 36 -6.18 1.45 13.46
C LYS A 36 -7.33 0.60 14.02
N GLY A 37 -7.94 -0.24 13.20
CA GLY A 37 -8.85 -1.31 13.61
C GLY A 37 -8.15 -2.60 14.06
N LYS A 38 -6.83 -2.72 13.84
CA LYS A 38 -6.01 -3.90 14.15
C LYS A 38 -6.57 -5.17 13.52
N ALA A 39 -6.84 -5.14 12.23
CA ALA A 39 -7.43 -6.27 11.53
C ALA A 39 -6.76 -6.55 10.19
N LEU A 40 -6.61 -7.83 9.86
CA LEU A 40 -6.42 -8.31 8.49
C LEU A 40 -7.81 -8.66 7.94
N ASN A 41 -8.16 -8.10 6.81
CA ASN A 41 -9.44 -8.26 6.16
C ASN A 41 -9.29 -9.07 4.88
N ARG A 42 -10.33 -9.83 4.53
CA ARG A 42 -10.49 -10.54 3.27
C ARG A 42 -11.84 -10.16 2.65
N PHE A 43 -11.86 -9.90 1.36
CA PHE A 43 -13.05 -9.59 0.58
C PHE A 43 -13.09 -10.45 -0.68
N ASP A 44 -14.18 -11.18 -0.88
CA ASP A 44 -14.48 -11.93 -2.10
C ASP A 44 -15.46 -11.12 -2.95
N PRO A 45 -15.04 -10.58 -4.11
CA PRO A 45 -15.89 -9.77 -4.96
C PRO A 45 -16.97 -10.58 -5.70
N ALA A 46 -16.82 -11.89 -5.86
CA ALA A 46 -17.80 -12.73 -6.55
C ALA A 46 -19.02 -13.00 -5.68
N THR A 47 -18.82 -13.17 -4.37
CA THR A 47 -19.89 -13.44 -3.40
C THR A 47 -20.28 -12.24 -2.55
N GLY A 48 -19.45 -11.20 -2.50
CA GLY A 48 -19.57 -10.08 -1.57
C GLY A 48 -19.19 -10.44 -0.13
N ALA A 49 -18.68 -11.65 0.11
CA ALA A 49 -18.32 -12.08 1.45
C ALA A 49 -17.09 -11.32 1.97
N ALA A 50 -17.19 -10.80 3.19
CA ALA A 50 -16.10 -10.11 3.88
C ALA A 50 -15.83 -10.76 5.23
N ARG A 51 -14.55 -10.84 5.61
CA ARG A 51 -14.10 -11.37 6.90
C ARG A 51 -13.00 -10.48 7.46
N ALA A 52 -13.14 -10.11 8.73
CA ALA A 52 -12.09 -9.46 9.50
C ALA A 52 -11.45 -10.46 10.47
N MET A 53 -10.12 -10.46 10.54
CA MET A 53 -9.31 -11.27 11.44
C MET A 53 -8.58 -10.31 12.38
N ALA A 54 -8.93 -10.33 13.66
CA ALA A 54 -8.40 -9.41 14.65
C ALA A 54 -6.95 -9.74 15.03
N LEU A 55 -6.13 -8.71 15.19
CA LEU A 55 -4.75 -8.76 15.65
C LEU A 55 -4.58 -8.03 17.00
N PRO A 56 -3.56 -8.38 17.80
CA PRO A 56 -3.32 -7.73 19.09
C PRO A 56 -2.83 -6.28 18.97
N GLU A 57 -2.21 -5.94 17.84
CA GLU A 57 -1.57 -4.66 17.58
C GLU A 57 -1.83 -4.16 16.15
N GLU A 58 -1.34 -2.96 15.85
CA GLU A 58 -1.47 -2.36 14.52
C GLU A 58 -0.67 -3.18 13.50
N ILE A 59 -1.31 -3.49 12.38
CA ILE A 59 -0.72 -4.14 11.21
C ILE A 59 -0.69 -3.10 10.08
N GLY A 60 0.49 -2.72 9.62
CA GLY A 60 0.66 -1.71 8.57
C GLY A 60 0.50 -2.30 7.17
N CYS A 61 1.11 -3.46 6.93
CA CYS A 61 1.18 -4.08 5.62
C CYS A 61 1.19 -5.61 5.72
N VAL A 62 0.82 -6.27 4.62
CA VAL A 62 0.72 -7.72 4.52
C VAL A 62 1.04 -8.18 3.10
N ALA A 63 1.58 -9.38 2.95
CA ALA A 63 1.64 -10.09 1.68
C ALA A 63 1.41 -11.59 1.88
N PRO A 64 0.75 -12.27 0.93
CA PRO A 64 0.69 -13.73 0.90
C PRO A 64 2.10 -14.33 0.94
N ARG A 65 2.25 -15.48 1.58
CA ARG A 65 3.54 -16.17 1.73
C ARG A 65 3.51 -17.50 0.97
N LYS A 66 4.61 -17.83 0.26
CA LYS A 66 4.81 -19.14 -0.35
C LYS A 66 4.76 -20.24 0.70
N GLY A 67 3.90 -21.23 0.49
CA GLY A 67 3.64 -22.29 1.46
C GLY A 67 2.61 -21.91 2.54
N GLY A 68 1.76 -20.91 2.28
CA GLY A 68 0.59 -20.57 3.08
C GLY A 68 0.79 -19.44 4.10
N GLY A 69 -0.32 -18.85 4.53
CA GLY A 69 -0.31 -17.71 5.46
C GLY A 69 0.26 -16.44 4.84
N PHE A 70 0.79 -15.57 5.70
CA PHE A 70 1.24 -14.23 5.32
C PHE A 70 2.58 -13.87 5.95
N ILE A 71 3.26 -12.91 5.35
CA ILE A 71 4.18 -12.02 6.07
C ILE A 71 3.48 -10.69 6.32
N ALA A 72 3.70 -10.08 7.48
CA ALA A 72 3.09 -8.82 7.85
C ALA A 72 4.05 -7.91 8.62
N GLY A 73 3.94 -6.60 8.40
CA GLY A 73 4.58 -5.59 9.22
C GLY A 73 3.64 -5.11 10.32
N LEU A 74 3.89 -5.53 11.56
CA LEU A 74 3.17 -5.08 12.75
C LEU A 74 3.95 -3.94 13.44
N ARG A 75 3.35 -3.28 14.44
CA ARG A 75 4.08 -2.29 15.25
C ARG A 75 5.35 -2.89 15.89
N SER A 76 5.26 -4.12 16.40
CA SER A 76 6.36 -4.80 17.08
C SER A 76 7.45 -5.37 16.16
N GLY A 77 7.16 -5.59 14.87
CA GLY A 77 8.11 -6.23 13.96
C GLY A 77 7.51 -6.79 12.68
N LEU A 78 8.34 -7.48 11.90
CA LEU A 78 7.91 -8.34 10.81
C LEU A 78 7.54 -9.72 11.36
N TRP A 79 6.36 -10.20 11.01
CA TRP A 79 5.81 -11.45 11.50
C TRP A 79 5.37 -12.35 10.36
N GLN A 80 5.53 -13.65 10.54
CA GLN A 80 4.74 -14.64 9.83
C GLN A 80 3.38 -14.77 10.53
N LEU A 81 2.31 -14.76 9.73
CA LEU A 81 0.94 -15.06 10.15
C LEU A 81 0.47 -16.38 9.54
N ASP A 82 -0.40 -17.11 10.24
CA ASP A 82 -1.13 -18.25 9.66
C ASP A 82 -2.27 -17.80 8.72
N GLY A 83 -3.02 -18.76 8.14
CA GLY A 83 -4.14 -18.47 7.23
C GLY A 83 -5.31 -17.75 7.89
N GLU A 84 -5.38 -17.79 9.23
CA GLU A 84 -6.36 -17.11 10.06
C GLU A 84 -5.87 -15.75 10.57
N GLY A 85 -4.70 -15.29 10.12
CA GLY A 85 -4.12 -14.00 10.46
C GLY A 85 -3.47 -13.95 11.85
N ARG A 86 -3.22 -15.10 12.49
CA ARG A 86 -2.59 -15.15 13.82
C ARG A 86 -1.07 -15.07 13.70
N PRO A 87 -0.40 -14.21 14.47
CA PRO A 87 1.06 -14.19 14.54
C PRO A 87 1.62 -15.52 15.04
N VAL A 88 2.51 -16.14 14.26
CA VAL A 88 3.12 -17.44 14.59
C VAL A 88 4.62 -17.34 14.81
N THR A 89 5.33 -16.45 14.10
CA THR A 89 6.78 -16.31 14.25
C THR A 89 7.20 -14.86 14.00
N CYS A 90 7.94 -14.29 14.95
CA CYS A 90 8.60 -13.00 14.73
C CYS A 90 9.85 -13.23 13.88
N LEU A 91 9.85 -12.63 12.69
CA LEU A 91 10.93 -12.75 11.71
C LEU A 91 12.02 -11.70 11.96
N ALA A 92 11.61 -10.49 12.33
CA ALA A 92 12.51 -9.42 12.76
C ALA A 92 11.75 -8.47 13.69
N ALA A 93 12.34 -8.09 14.81
CA ALA A 93 11.79 -7.02 15.65
C ALA A 93 11.82 -5.69 14.90
N ASN A 94 10.87 -4.81 15.18
CA ASN A 94 10.92 -3.42 14.71
C ASN A 94 12.17 -2.76 15.31
N PRO A 95 13.15 -2.34 14.50
CA PRO A 95 14.40 -1.75 15.00
C PRO A 95 14.21 -0.32 15.52
N GLU A 96 13.05 0.29 15.30
CA GLU A 96 12.73 1.65 15.73
C GLU A 96 11.99 1.68 17.08
N ASP A 97 11.84 2.87 17.66
CA ASP A 97 11.09 3.06 18.89
C ASP A 97 9.59 2.78 18.67
N GLN A 98 9.11 1.64 19.18
CA GLN A 98 7.73 1.19 19.03
C GLN A 98 6.70 2.13 19.69
N GLY A 99 7.12 3.07 20.56
CA GLY A 99 6.26 4.12 21.11
C GLY A 99 6.01 5.27 20.13
N ALA A 100 6.84 5.40 19.09
CA ALA A 100 6.81 6.50 18.11
C ALA A 100 6.94 6.03 16.65
N SER A 101 6.96 4.72 16.39
CA SER A 101 7.08 4.12 15.07
C SER A 101 6.39 2.75 15.01
N ARG A 102 5.95 2.40 13.79
CA ARG A 102 5.48 1.09 13.38
C ARG A 102 5.82 0.87 11.91
N PHE A 103 5.82 -0.39 11.47
CA PHE A 103 5.73 -0.67 10.03
C PHE A 103 4.43 -0.06 9.46
N ASN A 104 4.54 0.48 8.24
CA ASN A 104 3.50 1.22 7.52
C ASN A 104 3.19 0.52 6.20
N ASP A 105 3.66 1.01 5.06
CA ASP A 105 3.49 0.33 3.77
C ASP A 105 4.51 -0.81 3.60
N GLY A 106 4.16 -1.80 2.79
CA GLY A 106 5.02 -2.92 2.46
C GLY A 106 4.53 -3.68 1.23
N LYS A 107 5.49 -4.22 0.48
CA LYS A 107 5.23 -4.98 -0.75
C LYS A 107 6.35 -5.96 -1.00
N THR A 108 6.03 -7.07 -1.65
CA THR A 108 7.02 -8.02 -2.14
C THR A 108 7.71 -7.52 -3.40
N ASP A 109 9.03 -7.69 -3.48
CA ASP A 109 9.79 -7.44 -4.70
C ASP A 109 9.51 -8.55 -5.76
N PRO A 110 9.93 -8.36 -7.02
CA PRO A 110 9.76 -9.37 -8.07
C PRO A 110 10.42 -10.74 -7.78
N ALA A 111 11.37 -10.81 -6.84
CA ALA A 111 12.05 -12.03 -6.42
C ALA A 111 11.41 -12.69 -5.18
N GLY A 112 10.37 -12.09 -4.60
CA GLY A 112 9.69 -12.57 -3.39
C GLY A 112 10.30 -12.11 -2.06
N ARG A 113 11.22 -11.14 -2.04
CA ARG A 113 11.69 -10.48 -0.80
C ARG A 113 10.64 -9.51 -0.30
N TYR A 114 10.61 -9.24 0.99
CA TYR A 114 9.63 -8.31 1.56
C TYR A 114 10.26 -6.95 1.80
N LEU A 115 9.74 -5.90 1.17
CA LEU A 115 10.07 -4.52 1.50
C LEU A 115 9.01 -3.97 2.43
N ALA A 116 9.44 -3.32 3.50
CA ALA A 116 8.54 -2.74 4.48
C ALA A 116 9.09 -1.41 4.99
N GLY A 117 8.28 -0.38 4.89
CA GLY A 117 8.56 0.96 5.39
C GLY A 117 8.05 1.16 6.80
N THR A 118 8.66 2.07 7.55
CA THR A 118 8.14 2.56 8.84
C THR A 118 7.62 3.99 8.72
N LEU A 119 7.06 4.52 9.81
CA LEU A 119 6.79 5.94 9.93
C LEU A 119 7.33 6.53 11.24
N ASP A 120 7.68 7.80 11.19
CA ASP A 120 7.93 8.62 12.35
C ASP A 120 6.58 9.22 12.77
N GLU A 121 5.96 8.74 13.84
CA GLU A 121 4.61 9.19 14.25
C GLU A 121 4.54 10.71 14.56
N PRO A 122 5.58 11.34 15.16
CA PRO A 122 5.71 12.79 15.21
C PRO A 122 5.82 13.49 13.85
N LYS A 123 6.27 12.76 12.81
CA LYS A 123 6.52 13.25 11.44
C LYS A 123 7.42 14.49 11.40
N ALA A 124 8.45 14.51 12.23
CA ALA A 124 9.33 15.67 12.40
C ALA A 124 10.82 15.31 12.54
N GLY A 125 11.13 14.08 12.94
CA GLY A 125 12.49 13.63 13.25
C GLY A 125 13.22 12.93 12.11
N GLY A 126 12.54 12.59 11.01
CA GLY A 126 13.17 11.84 9.90
C GLY A 126 13.63 10.44 10.32
N LYS A 127 12.93 9.80 11.26
CA LYS A 127 13.35 8.56 11.92
C LYS A 127 12.88 7.29 11.22
N ALA A 128 12.05 7.42 10.18
CA ALA A 128 11.56 6.29 9.44
C ALA A 128 12.55 5.83 8.38
N HIS A 129 12.40 4.56 7.99
CA HIS A 129 13.24 3.87 7.04
C HIS A 129 12.41 3.01 6.11
N LEU A 130 12.99 2.66 4.97
CA LEU A 130 12.57 1.57 4.13
C LEU A 130 13.51 0.40 4.37
N TYR A 131 12.96 -0.77 4.70
CA TYR A 131 13.72 -1.99 4.91
C TYR A 131 13.44 -3.02 3.82
N ARG A 132 14.41 -3.93 3.63
CA ARG A 132 14.26 -5.20 2.94
C ARG A 132 14.43 -6.33 3.94
N TYR A 133 13.58 -7.34 3.85
CA TYR A 133 13.70 -8.60 4.56
C TYR A 133 13.77 -9.77 3.57
N ASP A 134 14.78 -10.61 3.77
CA ASP A 134 15.02 -11.86 3.03
C ASP A 134 15.82 -12.84 3.91
N ARG A 135 16.35 -13.94 3.36
CA ARG A 135 17.12 -14.94 4.13
C ARG A 135 18.36 -14.39 4.85
N ARG A 136 18.83 -13.19 4.49
CA ARG A 136 19.96 -12.49 5.15
C ARG A 136 19.51 -11.66 6.35
N GLY A 137 18.20 -11.57 6.59
CA GLY A 137 17.59 -10.76 7.64
C GLY A 137 17.15 -9.38 7.16
N LEU A 138 16.84 -8.52 8.13
CA LEU A 138 16.37 -7.16 7.90
C LEU A 138 17.55 -6.23 7.58
N ALA A 139 17.46 -5.46 6.49
CA ALA A 139 18.46 -4.47 6.09
C ALA A 139 17.79 -3.16 5.69
N VAL A 140 18.42 -2.03 6.04
CA VAL A 140 17.98 -0.69 5.60
C VAL A 140 18.29 -0.53 4.11
N LEU A 141 17.29 -0.06 3.35
CA LEU A 141 17.44 0.40 1.98
C LEU A 141 17.54 1.93 1.90
N ALA A 142 16.65 2.63 2.59
CA ALA A 142 16.62 4.09 2.67
C ALA A 142 16.26 4.54 4.09
N GLY A 143 16.70 5.74 4.49
CA GLY A 143 16.44 6.33 5.80
C GLY A 143 16.24 7.84 5.71
N GLY A 144 16.01 8.49 6.85
CA GLY A 144 15.75 9.93 6.89
C GLY A 144 14.31 10.29 6.50
N LEU A 145 13.37 9.33 6.58
CA LEU A 145 12.00 9.46 6.09
C LEU A 145 11.07 9.93 7.20
N LEU A 146 9.93 10.52 6.81
CA LEU A 146 8.84 10.84 7.74
C LEU A 146 7.75 9.76 7.71
N THR A 147 7.32 9.33 6.54
CA THR A 147 6.36 8.22 6.39
C THR A 147 6.64 7.49 5.09
N SER A 148 7.18 6.27 5.20
CA SER A 148 7.47 5.42 4.05
C SER A 148 6.18 4.82 3.47
N ASN A 149 5.98 5.02 2.17
CA ASN A 149 4.78 4.65 1.43
C ASN A 149 5.07 4.41 -0.07
N GLY A 150 4.03 4.13 -0.85
CA GLY A 150 4.06 4.21 -2.31
C GLY A 150 4.97 3.18 -2.98
N LEU A 151 5.18 2.02 -2.37
CA LEU A 151 6.07 1.01 -2.93
C LEU A 151 5.47 0.40 -4.21
N ALA A 152 6.18 0.55 -5.33
CA ALA A 152 5.86 -0.14 -6.58
C ALA A 152 7.12 -0.45 -7.40
N PHE A 153 7.01 -1.40 -8.32
CA PHE A 153 8.12 -1.80 -9.19
C PHE A 153 7.77 -1.58 -10.65
N SER A 154 8.74 -1.17 -11.47
CA SER A 154 8.56 -1.18 -12.92
C SER A 154 8.30 -2.59 -13.44
N PRO A 155 7.68 -2.76 -14.63
CA PRO A 155 7.35 -4.08 -15.18
C PRO A 155 8.57 -5.00 -15.36
N ASP A 156 9.75 -4.44 -15.62
CA ASP A 156 11.01 -5.17 -15.73
C ASP A 156 11.69 -5.46 -14.38
N GLY A 157 11.13 -4.97 -13.28
CA GLY A 157 11.65 -5.13 -11.92
C GLY A 157 12.93 -4.38 -11.63
N ARG A 158 13.35 -3.43 -12.48
CA ARG A 158 14.64 -2.71 -12.36
C ARG A 158 14.52 -1.32 -11.76
N THR A 159 13.29 -0.86 -11.50
CA THR A 159 13.02 0.43 -10.84
C THR A 159 12.14 0.17 -9.64
N LEU A 160 12.53 0.72 -8.48
CA LEU A 160 11.70 0.82 -7.29
C LEU A 160 11.19 2.25 -7.17
N TYR A 161 9.88 2.43 -7.06
CA TYR A 161 9.23 3.68 -6.68
C TYR A 161 8.92 3.67 -5.19
N HIS A 162 9.06 4.82 -4.54
CA HIS A 162 8.87 4.94 -3.10
C HIS A 162 8.56 6.39 -2.71
N ALA A 163 7.51 6.58 -1.91
CA ALA A 163 7.04 7.87 -1.45
C ALA A 163 7.50 8.17 -0.01
N ASP A 164 7.84 9.43 0.25
CA ASP A 164 7.84 9.99 1.60
C ASP A 164 6.69 10.97 1.72
N THR A 165 5.55 10.47 2.21
CA THR A 165 4.23 11.10 2.09
C THR A 165 4.19 12.57 2.53
N PRO A 166 4.73 12.98 3.70
CA PRO A 166 4.64 14.38 4.15
C PRO A 166 5.48 15.35 3.32
N THR A 167 6.43 14.84 2.53
CA THR A 167 7.28 15.65 1.63
C THR A 167 6.67 15.85 0.25
N PHE A 168 5.49 15.26 -0.01
CA PHE A 168 4.81 15.27 -1.31
C PHE A 168 5.64 14.72 -2.47
N THR A 169 6.69 13.95 -2.16
CA THR A 169 7.69 13.52 -3.12
C THR A 169 7.65 12.01 -3.29
N VAL A 170 7.63 11.55 -4.55
CA VAL A 170 7.93 10.17 -4.92
C VAL A 170 9.32 10.15 -5.51
N ARG A 171 10.13 9.19 -5.07
CA ARG A 171 11.45 8.90 -5.62
C ARG A 171 11.40 7.62 -6.43
N ARG A 172 12.33 7.52 -7.40
CA ARG A 172 12.64 6.26 -8.05
C ARG A 172 14.11 5.92 -7.83
N TYR A 173 14.38 4.62 -7.72
CA TYR A 173 15.72 4.07 -7.53
C TYR A 173 15.97 3.00 -8.58
N ARG A 174 17.22 2.86 -9.03
CA ARG A 174 17.65 1.64 -9.69
C ARG A 174 17.57 0.50 -8.69
N TYR A 175 16.86 -0.56 -9.06
CA TYR A 175 16.68 -1.78 -8.27
C TYR A 175 17.44 -2.93 -8.92
N ASP A 176 18.28 -3.60 -8.15
CA ASP A 176 18.94 -4.83 -8.61
C ASP A 176 18.10 -6.05 -8.21
N PRO A 177 17.39 -6.72 -9.14
CA PRO A 177 16.56 -7.87 -8.81
C PRO A 177 17.36 -9.06 -8.25
N ALA A 178 18.65 -9.17 -8.60
CA ALA A 178 19.50 -10.26 -8.13
C ALA A 178 19.87 -10.10 -6.65
N THR A 179 20.05 -8.86 -6.18
CA THR A 179 20.54 -8.60 -4.81
C THR A 179 19.53 -7.93 -3.90
N GLY A 180 18.47 -7.34 -4.45
CA GLY A 180 17.52 -6.50 -3.73
C GLY A 180 18.13 -5.19 -3.21
N ALA A 181 19.19 -4.70 -3.86
CA ALA A 181 19.83 -3.44 -3.53
C ALA A 181 19.20 -2.28 -4.32
N ILE A 182 19.27 -1.08 -3.75
CA ILE A 182 18.87 0.17 -4.43
C ILE A 182 20.08 1.08 -4.67
N SER A 183 20.02 1.87 -5.74
CA SER A 183 21.03 2.88 -6.08
C SER A 183 20.40 4.04 -6.86
N ASP A 184 21.16 5.13 -7.04
CA ASP A 184 20.80 6.26 -7.91
C ASP A 184 19.40 6.85 -7.65
N GLY A 185 19.10 7.13 -6.38
CA GLY A 185 17.79 7.66 -5.97
C GLY A 185 17.56 9.10 -6.42
N GLU A 186 16.58 9.30 -7.30
CA GLU A 186 16.19 10.61 -7.81
C GLU A 186 14.71 10.91 -7.55
N VAL A 187 14.35 12.20 -7.61
CA VAL A 187 12.93 12.60 -7.56
C VAL A 187 12.26 12.15 -8.84
N PHE A 188 11.22 11.33 -8.71
CA PHE A 188 10.39 10.90 -9.82
C PHE A 188 9.34 11.96 -10.15
N PHE A 189 8.58 12.37 -9.14
CA PHE A 189 7.76 13.58 -9.20
C PHE A 189 7.58 14.15 -7.79
N ARG A 190 7.19 15.42 -7.74
CA ARG A 190 6.80 16.11 -6.52
C ARG A 190 5.49 16.85 -6.76
N LEU A 191 4.53 16.65 -5.87
CA LEU A 191 3.29 17.40 -5.87
C LEU A 191 3.47 18.68 -5.08
N GLU A 192 2.98 19.79 -5.62
CA GLU A 192 2.96 21.07 -4.92
C GLU A 192 1.59 21.25 -4.24
N PRO A 193 1.51 21.24 -2.90
CA PRO A 193 0.25 21.46 -2.20
C PRO A 193 -0.28 22.87 -2.49
N LYS A 194 -1.60 22.98 -2.65
CA LYS A 194 -2.30 24.24 -2.91
C LYS A 194 -3.42 24.43 -1.91
N ASP A 195 -3.93 25.66 -1.82
CA ASP A 195 -5.12 25.93 -1.00
C ASP A 195 -6.30 25.07 -1.47
N GLY A 196 -6.89 24.32 -0.54
CA GLY A 196 -8.00 23.39 -0.81
C GLY A 196 -7.60 22.01 -1.32
N ASP A 197 -6.38 21.83 -1.85
CA ASP A 197 -5.86 20.55 -2.33
C ASP A 197 -4.52 20.20 -1.67
N ARG A 198 -4.60 19.28 -0.71
CA ARG A 198 -3.46 18.74 0.03
C ARG A 198 -3.20 17.27 -0.28
N GLY A 199 -3.66 16.81 -1.46
CA GLY A 199 -3.38 15.47 -1.95
C GLY A 199 -1.88 15.16 -1.93
N ARG A 200 -1.51 14.08 -1.24
CA ARG A 200 -0.12 13.63 -1.14
C ARG A 200 0.01 12.15 -1.45
N PRO A 201 1.13 11.71 -2.03
CA PRO A 201 1.31 10.31 -2.40
C PRO A 201 1.27 9.43 -1.14
N ASP A 202 0.38 8.44 -1.15
CA ASP A 202 0.28 7.41 -0.13
C ASP A 202 0.70 6.07 -0.76
N GLY A 203 -0.08 5.01 -0.67
CA GLY A 203 0.17 3.74 -1.34
C GLY A 203 -0.04 3.78 -2.87
N ALA A 204 0.64 2.86 -3.57
CA ALA A 204 0.68 2.83 -5.03
C ALA A 204 0.82 1.43 -5.65
N ALA A 205 0.58 1.36 -6.96
CA ALA A 205 0.86 0.19 -7.80
C ALA A 205 1.28 0.64 -9.21
N VAL A 206 1.87 -0.27 -10.00
CA VAL A 206 2.25 -0.02 -11.39
C VAL A 206 1.43 -0.93 -12.31
N ASP A 207 0.96 -0.39 -13.43
CA ASP A 207 0.27 -1.15 -14.48
C ASP A 207 1.25 -1.78 -15.50
N ALA A 208 0.72 -2.60 -16.41
CA ALA A 208 1.52 -3.29 -17.41
C ALA A 208 2.21 -2.36 -18.44
N GLU A 209 1.81 -1.09 -18.54
CA GLU A 209 2.48 -0.07 -19.35
C GLU A 209 3.59 0.65 -18.57
N GLY A 210 3.78 0.33 -17.29
CA GLY A 210 4.76 0.98 -16.42
C GLY A 210 4.27 2.29 -15.80
N CYS A 211 2.97 2.62 -15.92
CA CYS A 211 2.43 3.82 -15.29
C CYS A 211 2.21 3.58 -13.79
N TYR A 212 2.59 4.59 -12.99
CA TYR A 212 2.49 4.57 -11.54
C TYR A 212 1.13 5.14 -11.09
N TRP A 213 0.34 4.34 -10.41
CA TRP A 213 -0.97 4.71 -9.86
C TRP A 213 -0.84 4.97 -8.37
N SER A 214 -1.08 6.21 -7.93
CA SER A 214 -0.98 6.63 -6.54
C SER A 214 -2.35 6.99 -5.96
N ALA A 215 -2.68 6.44 -4.81
CA ALA A 215 -3.69 7.05 -3.95
C ALA A 215 -3.13 8.39 -3.44
N LEU A 216 -3.93 9.45 -3.53
CA LEU A 216 -3.57 10.76 -3.01
C LEU A 216 -4.33 11.05 -1.72
N TYR A 217 -3.70 10.73 -0.58
CA TYR A 217 -4.27 10.96 0.74
C TYR A 217 -4.59 12.44 0.96
N GLU A 218 -5.76 12.74 1.52
CA GLU A 218 -6.35 14.10 1.60
C GLU A 218 -6.66 14.78 0.25
N GLY A 219 -6.49 14.07 -0.87
CA GLY A 219 -6.76 14.56 -2.22
C GLY A 219 -8.06 14.04 -2.83
N GLY A 220 -8.71 13.04 -2.22
CA GLY A 220 -9.98 12.48 -2.69
C GLY A 220 -9.95 11.85 -4.09
N ARG A 221 -8.77 11.36 -4.52
CA ARG A 221 -8.56 10.80 -5.86
C ARG A 221 -7.40 9.82 -5.91
N VAL A 222 -7.40 9.02 -6.96
CA VAL A 222 -6.23 8.28 -7.44
C VAL A 222 -5.67 9.00 -8.68
N ALA A 223 -4.35 9.12 -8.78
CA ALA A 223 -3.68 9.71 -9.93
C ALA A 223 -2.80 8.68 -10.64
N ARG A 224 -2.78 8.71 -11.98
CA ARG A 224 -1.93 7.88 -12.84
C ARG A 224 -0.82 8.75 -13.40
N PHE A 225 0.42 8.31 -13.25
CA PHE A 225 1.61 8.98 -13.76
C PHE A 225 2.32 8.13 -14.81
N SER A 226 2.87 8.77 -15.84
CA SER A 226 3.69 8.10 -16.85
C SER A 226 4.96 7.51 -16.24
N PRO A 227 5.69 6.63 -16.95
CA PRO A 227 7.01 6.14 -16.51
C PRO A 227 8.06 7.24 -16.32
N ASP A 228 7.81 8.45 -16.82
CA ASP A 228 8.65 9.64 -16.68
C ASP A 228 8.16 10.62 -15.59
N GLY A 229 7.06 10.29 -14.90
CA GLY A 229 6.54 11.06 -13.76
C GLY A 229 5.53 12.14 -14.15
N GLU A 230 5.07 12.16 -15.39
CA GLU A 230 4.05 13.10 -15.85
C GLU A 230 2.65 12.65 -15.43
N LEU A 231 1.83 13.56 -14.90
CA LEU A 231 0.44 13.26 -14.58
C LEU A 231 -0.37 13.00 -15.85
N LEU A 232 -0.91 11.78 -15.99
CA LEU A 232 -1.70 11.36 -17.15
C LEU A 232 -3.21 11.50 -16.91
N SER A 233 -3.68 11.08 -15.73
CA SER A 233 -5.10 11.12 -15.39
C SER A 233 -5.34 11.16 -13.88
N GLU A 234 -6.51 11.67 -13.50
CA GLU A 234 -6.99 11.68 -12.13
C GLU A 234 -8.39 11.07 -12.07
N HIS A 235 -8.62 10.27 -11.03
CA HIS A 235 -9.83 9.48 -10.84
C HIS A 235 -10.39 9.79 -9.46
N PRO A 236 -11.39 10.69 -9.37
CA PRO A 236 -11.98 11.07 -8.09
C PRO A 236 -12.80 9.92 -7.50
N LEU A 237 -12.85 9.84 -6.18
CA LEU A 237 -13.70 8.90 -5.44
C LEU A 237 -14.34 9.59 -4.22
N PRO A 238 -15.50 9.11 -3.74
CA PRO A 238 -16.26 9.78 -2.68
C PRO A 238 -15.72 9.48 -1.26
N ALA A 239 -14.40 9.64 -1.08
CA ALA A 239 -13.72 9.55 0.21
C ALA A 239 -12.51 10.50 0.17
N ARG A 240 -12.32 11.32 1.22
CA ARG A 240 -11.25 12.34 1.23
C ARG A 240 -9.84 11.74 1.34
N CYS A 241 -9.72 10.60 2.00
CA CYS A 241 -8.45 9.94 2.31
C CYS A 241 -8.38 8.55 1.66
N PRO A 242 -8.18 8.45 0.34
CA PRO A 242 -7.70 7.21 -0.27
C PRO A 242 -6.27 6.93 0.22
N THR A 243 -5.96 5.67 0.48
CA THR A 243 -4.73 5.26 1.15
C THR A 243 -3.85 4.40 0.26
N MET A 244 -4.37 3.38 -0.40
CA MET A 244 -3.56 2.53 -1.28
C MET A 244 -4.40 1.88 -2.37
N VAL A 245 -3.75 1.60 -3.51
CA VAL A 245 -4.37 0.97 -4.67
C VAL A 245 -3.79 -0.43 -4.93
N ALA A 246 -4.61 -1.33 -5.47
CA ALA A 246 -4.16 -2.63 -5.94
C ALA A 246 -4.97 -3.09 -7.16
N PHE A 247 -4.30 -3.68 -8.14
CA PHE A 247 -4.97 -4.35 -9.25
C PHE A 247 -5.41 -5.75 -8.84
N GLY A 248 -6.61 -6.13 -9.25
CA GLY A 248 -7.19 -7.44 -8.99
C GLY A 248 -8.27 -7.79 -10.01
N GLY A 249 -9.05 -8.81 -9.68
CA GLY A 249 -9.92 -9.50 -10.63
C GLY A 249 -9.15 -10.55 -11.48
N PRO A 250 -9.87 -11.41 -12.22
CA PRO A 250 -9.27 -12.48 -13.01
C PRO A 250 -8.29 -12.00 -14.09
N ASP A 251 -8.50 -10.79 -14.60
CA ASP A 251 -7.71 -10.14 -15.66
C ASP A 251 -6.83 -8.99 -15.17
N LEU A 252 -6.79 -8.76 -13.85
CA LEU A 252 -6.10 -7.64 -13.20
C LEU A 252 -6.55 -6.25 -13.66
N ARG A 253 -7.77 -6.12 -14.19
CA ARG A 253 -8.35 -4.85 -14.66
C ARG A 253 -9.30 -4.18 -13.67
N THR A 254 -9.42 -4.72 -12.46
CA THR A 254 -10.13 -4.04 -11.36
C THR A 254 -9.11 -3.34 -10.48
N LEU A 255 -9.15 -2.01 -10.45
CA LEU A 255 -8.35 -1.20 -9.53
C LEU A 255 -9.14 -1.01 -8.24
N TYR A 256 -8.70 -1.69 -7.17
CA TYR A 256 -9.21 -1.50 -5.82
C TYR A 256 -8.51 -0.34 -5.13
N VAL A 257 -9.23 0.34 -4.24
CA VAL A 257 -8.70 1.45 -3.41
C VAL A 257 -9.22 1.32 -1.99
N THR A 258 -8.30 1.22 -1.03
CA THR A 258 -8.63 1.38 0.40
C THR A 258 -8.72 2.86 0.77
N THR A 259 -9.50 3.17 1.80
CA THR A 259 -9.66 4.54 2.30
C THR A 259 -9.66 4.57 3.84
N ALA A 260 -9.55 5.76 4.42
CA ALA A 260 -9.53 5.98 5.86
C ALA A 260 -10.66 6.91 6.32
N SER A 261 -11.16 6.65 7.53
CA SER A 261 -12.13 7.50 8.23
C SER A 261 -11.57 8.15 9.50
N ALA A 262 -10.49 7.61 10.06
CA ALA A 262 -9.95 8.08 11.33
C ALA A 262 -9.42 9.51 11.24
N GLY A 263 -9.79 10.33 12.23
CA GLY A 263 -9.35 11.73 12.32
C GLY A 263 -10.08 12.68 11.37
N ARG A 264 -11.10 12.22 10.63
CA ARG A 264 -11.93 13.09 9.78
C ARG A 264 -13.00 13.82 10.60
N PRO A 265 -13.34 15.08 10.24
CA PRO A 265 -14.43 15.82 10.87
C PRO A 265 -15.80 15.14 10.69
N ALA A 266 -16.70 15.31 11.66
CA ALA A 266 -18.02 14.68 11.64
C ALA A 266 -18.89 15.14 10.46
N ASP A 267 -18.88 16.43 10.14
CA ASP A 267 -19.58 17.02 9.00
C ASP A 267 -19.06 16.50 7.65
N GLU A 268 -17.76 16.22 7.57
CA GLU A 268 -17.17 15.55 6.40
C GLU A 268 -17.66 14.11 6.29
N LEU A 269 -17.68 13.35 7.40
CA LEU A 269 -18.16 11.97 7.41
C LEU A 269 -19.66 11.87 7.10
N GLU A 270 -20.46 12.85 7.48
CA GLU A 270 -21.87 12.94 7.08
C GLU A 270 -22.03 13.15 5.56
N ARG A 271 -21.18 14.00 4.97
CA ARG A 271 -21.15 14.23 3.51
C ARG A 271 -20.56 13.07 2.71
N LEU A 272 -19.60 12.35 3.30
CA LEU A 272 -18.86 11.24 2.70
C LEU A 272 -19.02 9.98 3.57
N PRO A 273 -20.25 9.42 3.66
CA PRO A 273 -20.57 8.36 4.63
C PRO A 273 -19.82 7.05 4.39
N GLN A 274 -19.23 6.87 3.20
CA GLN A 274 -18.43 5.71 2.82
C GLN A 274 -16.92 5.91 3.05
N SER A 275 -16.52 6.96 3.78
CA SER A 275 -15.12 7.12 4.20
C SER A 275 -14.69 5.92 5.05
N GLY A 276 -13.57 5.29 4.71
CA GLY A 276 -13.17 3.99 5.27
C GLY A 276 -13.71 2.79 4.48
N GLY A 277 -14.45 3.00 3.40
CA GLY A 277 -14.88 1.96 2.48
C GLY A 277 -13.75 1.47 1.56
N LEU A 278 -13.97 0.30 0.96
CA LEU A 278 -13.21 -0.23 -0.16
C LEU A 278 -13.93 0.14 -1.46
N PHE A 279 -13.20 0.76 -2.38
CA PHE A 279 -13.72 1.17 -3.67
C PHE A 279 -13.08 0.36 -4.80
N ALA A 280 -13.78 0.25 -5.94
CA ALA A 280 -13.24 -0.38 -7.13
C ALA A 280 -13.64 0.38 -8.41
N MET A 281 -12.78 0.32 -9.41
CA MET A 281 -13.00 0.88 -10.74
C MET A 281 -12.37 -0.06 -11.79
N THR A 282 -13.04 -0.26 -12.93
CA THR A 282 -12.42 -0.97 -14.05
C THR A 282 -11.46 -0.06 -14.80
N VAL A 283 -10.30 -0.60 -15.18
CA VAL A 283 -9.27 0.09 -15.97
C VAL A 283 -8.99 -0.66 -17.29
N ASP A 284 -8.49 0.06 -18.29
CA ASP A 284 -8.18 -0.54 -19.60
C ASP A 284 -6.87 -1.32 -19.58
N VAL A 285 -5.88 -0.84 -18.82
CA VAL A 285 -4.55 -1.43 -18.70
C VAL A 285 -4.52 -2.29 -17.44
N PRO A 286 -4.22 -3.60 -17.55
CA PRO A 286 -4.15 -4.47 -16.40
C PRO A 286 -2.96 -4.12 -15.51
N GLY A 287 -3.08 -4.47 -14.24
CA GLY A 287 -1.95 -4.51 -13.33
C GLY A 287 -0.98 -5.66 -13.63
N LEU A 288 -0.02 -5.81 -12.72
CA LEU A 288 0.91 -6.94 -12.71
C LEU A 288 0.62 -7.87 -11.52
N PRO A 289 0.78 -9.19 -11.67
CA PRO A 289 0.76 -10.10 -10.53
C PRO A 289 1.83 -9.72 -9.51
N VAL A 290 1.45 -9.66 -8.23
CA VAL A 290 2.39 -9.45 -7.14
C VAL A 290 2.82 -10.82 -6.62
N PRO A 291 4.12 -11.18 -6.67
CA PRO A 291 4.56 -12.48 -6.19
C PRO A 291 4.38 -12.57 -4.66
N PRO A 292 4.05 -13.75 -4.12
CA PRO A 292 4.05 -13.95 -2.68
C PRO A 292 5.46 -13.82 -2.10
N PHE A 293 5.55 -13.50 -0.81
CA PHE A 293 6.81 -13.54 -0.08
C PHE A 293 7.37 -14.97 -0.10
N ASP A 294 8.64 -15.10 -0.47
CA ASP A 294 9.36 -16.35 -0.53
C ASP A 294 10.39 -16.42 0.61
N PRO A 295 10.18 -17.28 1.62
CA PRO A 295 11.14 -17.47 2.70
C PRO A 295 12.54 -17.93 2.23
N ALA A 296 12.66 -18.42 1.00
CA ALA A 296 13.93 -18.85 0.41
C ALA A 296 14.67 -17.75 -0.40
N ALA A 297 14.06 -16.57 -0.59
CA ALA A 297 14.65 -15.46 -1.35
C ALA A 297 15.89 -14.82 -0.69
#